data_AF-A0A349AYP4-F1
#
_entry.id   AF-A0A349AYP4-F1
#
_cell.length_a   1.000
_cell.length_b   1.000
_cell.length_c   1.000
_cell.angle_alpha   90.00
_cell.angle_beta   90.00
_cell.angle_gamma   90.00
#
_symmetry.space_group_name_H-M   'P 1'
#
loop_
_entity.id
_entity.type
_entity.pdbx_description
1 polymer ?
#
loop_
_entity_poly.entity_id
_entity_poly.type
_entity_poly.pdbx_seq_one_letter_code
_entity_poly.pdbx_strand_id
1 'polypeptide(L)' 'MLQHPRVLEVVTALRAADLNAAADNIAVLEDSAPTAAAAAEQLGCELGAIANSLIFSVNGEPLMVLTSGA' A
#
# COMPACT_ATOMS: atom_id res chain seq x y z
N MET A 1 -12.04 3.67 -10.06
CA MET A 1 -11.15 3.68 -8.87
C MET A 1 -9.67 3.69 -9.24
N LEU A 2 -9.19 2.86 -10.19
CA LEU A 2 -7.78 2.90 -10.64
C LEU A 2 -7.33 4.24 -11.26
N GLN A 3 -8.27 5.02 -11.79
CA GLN A 3 -8.01 6.38 -12.31
C GLN A 3 -8.05 7.46 -11.23
N HIS A 4 -8.24 7.10 -9.95
CA HIS A 4 -8.23 8.08 -8.88
C HIS A 4 -6.84 8.76 -8.81
N PRO A 5 -6.74 10.09 -8.65
CA PRO A 5 -5.46 10.81 -8.69
C PRO A 5 -4.37 10.21 -7.80
N ARG A 6 -4.71 9.85 -6.55
CA ARG A 6 -3.76 9.20 -5.62
C ARG A 6 -3.24 7.84 -6.10
N VAL A 7 -4.05 7.06 -6.82
CA VAL A 7 -3.60 5.79 -7.39
C VAL A 7 -2.62 6.04 -8.54
N LEU A 8 -2.92 7.03 -9.40
CA LEU A 8 -2.05 7.43 -10.50
C LEU A 8 -0.70 7.96 -10.01
N GLU A 9 -0.68 8.70 -8.90
CA GLU A 9 0.56 9.14 -8.24
C GLU A 9 1.44 7.95 -7.83
N VAL A 10 0.86 6.94 -7.17
CA VAL A 10 1.59 5.71 -6.78
C VAL A 10 2.08 4.94 -8.00
N VAL A 11 1.23 4.76 -9.03
CA VAL A 11 1.63 4.11 -10.29
C VAL A 11 2.83 4.85 -10.90
N THR A 12 2.78 6.18 -10.97
CA THR A 12 3.85 6.99 -11.55
C THR A 12 5.14 6.85 -10.77
N ALA A 13 5.08 6.88 -9.43
CA ALA A 13 6.24 6.68 -8.57
C ALA A 13 6.87 5.29 -8.74
N LEU A 14 6.06 4.23 -8.82
CA LEU A 14 6.53 2.87 -9.05
C LEU A 14 7.21 2.72 -10.42
N ARG A 15 6.63 3.31 -11.47
CA ARG A 15 7.24 3.31 -12.81
C ARG A 15 8.55 4.07 -12.86
N ALA A 16 8.62 5.24 -12.22
CA ALA A 16 9.85 6.04 -12.14
C ALA A 16 10.97 5.33 -11.36
N ALA A 17 10.62 4.38 -10.49
CA ALA A 17 11.56 3.52 -9.77
C ALA A 17 11.84 2.17 -10.49
N ASP A 18 11.43 2.01 -11.75
CA ASP A 18 11.54 0.78 -12.54
C ASP A 18 10.80 -0.46 -11.96
N LEU A 19 9.89 -0.24 -11.00
CA LEU A 19 9.07 -1.29 -10.37
C LEU A 19 7.81 -1.58 -11.20
N ASN A 20 8.01 -1.84 -12.49
CA ASN A 20 6.95 -2.02 -13.47
C ASN A 20 5.95 -3.11 -13.08
N ALA A 21 6.45 -4.27 -12.65
CA ALA A 21 5.60 -5.38 -12.23
C ALA A 21 4.68 -5.01 -11.05
N ALA A 22 5.15 -4.20 -10.10
CA ALA A 22 4.32 -3.74 -8.99
C ALA A 22 3.23 -2.76 -9.47
N ALA A 23 3.60 -1.82 -10.36
CA ALA A 23 2.65 -0.88 -10.94
C ALA A 23 1.55 -1.56 -11.77
N ASP A 24 1.88 -2.65 -12.47
CA ASP A 24 0.93 -3.46 -13.24
C ASP A 24 0.00 -4.32 -12.35
N ASN A 25 0.38 -4.59 -11.10
CA ASN A 25 -0.37 -5.45 -10.18
C ASN A 25 -1.25 -4.68 -9.17
N ILE A 26 -1.46 -3.37 -9.35
CA ILE A 26 -2.40 -2.61 -8.51
C ILE A 26 -3.83 -3.06 -8.81
N ALA A 27 -4.51 -3.54 -7.79
CA ALA A 27 -5.90 -4.01 -7.86
C ALA A 27 -6.84 -3.17 -6.99
N VAL A 28 -8.12 -3.21 -7.31
CA VAL A 28 -9.19 -2.61 -6.51
C VAL A 28 -9.87 -3.74 -5.75
N LEU A 29 -9.92 -3.64 -4.42
CA LEU A 29 -10.65 -4.58 -3.59
C LEU A 29 -12.17 -4.39 -3.77
N GLU A 30 -12.92 -5.48 -3.66
CA GLU A 30 -14.39 -5.46 -3.82
C GLU A 30 -15.06 -4.67 -2.69
N ASP A 31 -14.57 -4.84 -1.46
CA ASP A 31 -15.08 -4.18 -0.26
C ASP A 31 -14.02 -3.30 0.41
N SER A 32 -14.48 -2.43 1.32
CA SER A 32 -13.59 -1.61 2.13
C SER A 32 -12.71 -2.48 3.04
N ALA A 33 -11.39 -2.26 3.00
CA ALA A 33 -10.42 -2.90 3.86
C ALA A 33 -9.71 -1.87 4.76
N PRO A 34 -10.36 -1.38 5.84
CA PRO A 34 -9.77 -0.38 6.73
C PRO A 34 -8.68 -0.96 7.66
N THR A 35 -8.52 -2.28 7.70
CA THR A 35 -7.50 -2.97 8.51
C THR A 35 -6.69 -3.93 7.66
N ALA A 36 -5.47 -4.24 8.13
CA ALA A 36 -4.61 -5.23 7.46
C ALA A 36 -5.28 -6.61 7.39
N ALA A 37 -6.01 -7.02 8.43
CA ALA A 37 -6.75 -8.29 8.45
C ALA A 37 -7.86 -8.32 7.38
N ALA A 38 -8.65 -7.25 7.24
CA ALA A 38 -9.68 -7.17 6.22
C ALA A 38 -9.09 -7.18 4.80
N ALA A 39 -7.93 -6.55 4.60
CA ALA A 39 -7.23 -6.59 3.31
C ALA A 39 -6.70 -8.00 3.00
N ALA A 40 -6.08 -8.67 3.98
CA ALA A 40 -5.53 -10.01 3.83
C ALA A 40 -6.62 -11.04 3.50
N GLU A 41 -7.78 -10.95 4.17
CA GLU A 41 -8.93 -11.81 3.92
C GLU A 41 -9.42 -11.68 2.47
N GLN A 42 -9.61 -10.45 1.98
CA GLN A 42 -10.06 -10.21 0.61
C GLN A 42 -9.02 -10.62 -0.44
N LEU A 43 -7.72 -10.50 -0.13
CA LEU A 43 -6.63 -10.89 -1.02
C LEU A 43 -6.29 -12.39 -0.95
N GLY A 44 -6.83 -13.12 0.03
CA GLY A 44 -6.52 -14.53 0.25
C GLY A 44 -5.05 -14.79 0.62
N CYS A 45 -4.41 -13.85 1.33
CA CYS A 45 -3.00 -13.95 1.71
C CYS A 45 -2.81 -13.95 3.24
N GLU A 46 -1.59 -14.24 3.68
CA GLU A 46 -1.23 -14.16 5.10
C GLU A 46 -1.24 -12.70 5.59
N LEU A 47 -1.68 -12.46 6.82
CA LEU A 47 -1.70 -11.12 7.43
C LEU A 47 -0.32 -10.43 7.39
N GLY A 48 0.76 -11.19 7.58
CA GLY A 48 2.13 -10.69 7.52
C GLY A 48 2.55 -10.19 6.14
N ALA A 49 1.83 -10.55 5.08
CA ALA A 49 2.08 -10.08 3.72
C ALA A 49 1.48 -8.69 3.43
N ILE A 50 0.63 -8.16 4.33
CA ILE A 50 0.10 -6.81 4.22
C ILE A 50 1.06 -5.84 4.90
N ALA A 51 1.56 -4.86 4.16
CA ALA A 51 2.42 -3.81 4.71
C ALA A 51 1.60 -2.57 5.09
N ASN A 52 1.93 -1.96 6.23
CA ASN A 52 1.42 -0.65 6.64
C ASN A 52 2.51 0.42 6.53
N SER A 53 2.17 1.58 5.99
CA SER A 53 3.03 2.77 6.00
C SER A 53 2.62 3.68 7.15
N LEU A 54 3.40 3.69 8.23
CA LEU A 54 3.17 4.55 9.38
C LEU A 54 4.10 5.77 9.30
N ILE A 55 3.53 6.97 9.43
CA ILE A 55 4.29 8.22 9.36
C ILE A 55 4.34 8.83 10.76
N PHE A 56 5.54 9.11 11.24
CA PHE A 56 5.81 9.72 12.54
C PHE A 56 6.58 11.03 12.37
N SER A 57 6.44 11.93 13.33
CA SER A 57 7.38 13.05 13.52
C SER A 57 8.31 12.71 14.66
N VAL A 58 9.62 12.72 14.40
CA VAL A 58 10.66 12.41 15.38
C VAL A 58 11.64 13.55 15.40
N ASN A 59 11.73 14.26 16.53
CA ASN A 59 12.60 15.44 16.69
C ASN A 59 12.42 16.51 15.59
N GLY A 60 11.20 16.66 15.07
CA GLY A 60 10.88 17.63 14.01
C GLY A 60 11.08 17.11 12.57
N GLU A 61 11.59 15.89 12.38
CA GLU A 61 11.77 15.28 11.07
C GLU A 61 10.72 14.19 10.79
N PRO A 62 10.26 14.04 9.53
CA PRO A 62 9.34 12.98 9.15
C PRO A 62 10.07 11.63 9.03
N LEU A 63 9.50 10.60 9.67
CA LEU A 63 9.95 9.21 9.58
C LEU A 63 8.82 8.33 9.04
N MET A 64 9.10 7.53 8.01
CA MET A 64 8.19 6.49 7.56
C MET A 64 8.68 5.12 8.02
N VAL A 65 7.79 4.36 8.64
CA VAL A 65 8.03 2.97 9.04
C VAL A 65 7.13 2.07 8.21
N LEU A 66 7.73 1.08 7.56
CA LEU A 66 7.01 -0.02 6.92
C LEU A 66 6.95 -1.20 7.89
N THR A 67 5.75 -1.63 8.26
CA THR A 67 5.53 -2.79 9.15
C THR A 67 4.72 -3.86 8.44
N SER A 68 4.87 -5.12 8.84
CA SER A 68 3.86 -6.15 8.55
C SER A 68 2.56 -5.85 9.29
N GLY A 69 1.46 -6.43 8.80
CA GLY A 69 0.17 -6.43 9.47
C GLY A 69 0.07 -7.39 10.66
N ALA A 70 1.08 -8.27 10.82
CA ALA A 70 1.27 -9.18 11.95
C ALA A 70 2.12 -8.53 13.06
#